data_AF-A0A8J7LU60-F1
#
_entry.id   AF-A0A8J7LU60-F1
#
_cell.length_a   1.000
_cell.length_b   1.000
_cell.length_c   1.000
_cell.angle_alpha   90.00
_cell.angle_beta   90.00
_cell.angle_gamma   90.00
#
_symmetry.space_group_name_H-M   'P 1'
#
loop_
_entity.id
_entity.type
_entity.pdbx_description
1 polymer ?
#
loop_
_entity_poly.entity_id
_entity_poly.type
_entity_poly.pdbx_seq_one_letter_code
_entity_poly.pdbx_strand_id
1 'polypeptide(L)'
;MRRPHRVIALLVLAGLVGCASQPPRYRNQAILSLERARKGGADTFFPAEFASAAQSYRIGEELFKAREGEDAERYYDLALIKAELLEKKVAAERARRKEEARRAEAARQAEAARQADEKARREAAAEEMRLKKEEEAQAAAARKSKPQAQREHTLVFSYTVRRGESLPLIASRPEVYGDRNLWPLLYRANRDQIRDPRHIWPGQVLRIPRNLGSGEIAEARRYALERPLR
;
A
#
# COMPACT_ATOMS: atom_id res chain seq x y z
N MET A 1 -18.73 -122.17 43.63
CA MET A 1 -17.92 -122.03 42.41
C MET A 1 -18.76 -121.38 41.31
N ARG A 2 -18.12 -120.57 40.44
CA ARG A 2 -18.62 -119.82 39.27
C ARG A 2 -19.15 -118.40 39.52
N ARG A 3 -18.40 -117.45 38.92
CA ARG A 3 -18.52 -115.98 38.94
C ARG A 3 -19.64 -115.50 38.00
N PRO A 4 -20.00 -114.20 38.06
CA PRO A 4 -20.22 -113.46 36.82
C PRO A 4 -19.17 -112.36 36.66
N HIS A 5 -18.48 -112.41 35.53
CA HIS A 5 -17.51 -111.42 35.08
C HIS A 5 -18.22 -110.13 34.69
N ARG A 6 -17.79 -109.00 35.29
CA ARG A 6 -18.17 -107.66 34.83
C ARG A 6 -17.38 -107.35 33.57
N VAL A 7 -18.05 -107.37 32.42
CA VAL A 7 -17.51 -106.88 31.15
C VAL A 7 -17.52 -105.35 31.23
N ILE A 8 -16.36 -104.75 31.48
CA ILE A 8 -16.16 -103.31 31.35
C ILE A 8 -15.86 -103.04 29.87
N ALA A 9 -16.87 -102.55 29.15
CA ALA A 9 -16.70 -102.07 27.79
C ALA A 9 -15.92 -100.74 27.82
N LEU A 10 -14.65 -100.79 27.42
CA LEU A 10 -13.81 -99.63 27.17
C LEU A 10 -14.23 -99.02 25.84
N LEU A 11 -15.09 -98.01 25.89
CA LEU A 11 -15.42 -97.14 24.76
C LEU A 11 -14.17 -96.32 24.39
N VAL A 12 -13.37 -96.83 23.45
CA VAL A 12 -12.33 -96.06 22.78
C VAL A 12 -13.05 -95.04 21.90
N LEU A 13 -13.17 -93.82 22.41
CA LEU A 13 -13.61 -92.66 21.65
C LEU A 13 -12.48 -92.31 20.65
N ALA A 14 -12.50 -92.96 19.48
CA ALA A 14 -11.65 -92.58 18.37
C ALA A 14 -12.01 -91.13 18.00
N GLY A 15 -11.11 -90.21 18.34
CA GLY A 15 -11.25 -88.80 18.00
C GLY A 15 -11.40 -88.67 16.49
N LEU A 16 -12.56 -88.20 16.04
CA LEU A 16 -12.71 -87.62 14.72
C LEU A 16 -11.84 -86.36 14.71
N VAL A 17 -10.56 -86.53 14.35
CA VAL A 17 -9.72 -85.43 13.87
C VAL A 17 -10.34 -85.02 12.55
N GLY A 18 -11.39 -84.21 12.64
CA GLY A 18 -11.86 -83.46 11.49
C GLY A 18 -10.67 -82.63 11.05
N CYS A 19 -10.16 -82.89 9.86
CA CYS A 19 -9.23 -82.02 9.15
C CYS A 19 -9.95 -80.71 8.81
N ALA A 20 -10.34 -79.93 9.82
CA ALA A 20 -10.66 -78.53 9.66
C ALA A 20 -9.31 -77.86 9.38
N SER A 21 -9.01 -77.67 8.09
CA SER A 21 -7.88 -76.86 7.64
C SER A 21 -7.88 -75.56 8.46
N GLN A 22 -6.78 -75.27 9.13
CA GLN A 22 -6.66 -74.06 9.93
C GLN A 22 -7.04 -72.84 9.08
N PRO A 23 -7.80 -71.88 9.63
CA PRO A 23 -8.20 -70.70 8.88
C PRO A 23 -6.94 -69.94 8.39
N PRO A 24 -6.99 -69.33 7.18
CA PRO A 24 -5.81 -68.69 6.63
C PRO A 24 -5.32 -67.56 7.54
N ARG A 25 -4.00 -67.49 7.76
CA ARG A 25 -3.37 -66.60 8.74
C ARG A 25 -3.47 -65.14 8.33
N TYR A 26 -3.23 -64.84 7.06
CA TYR A 26 -3.15 -63.47 6.55
C TYR A 26 -4.47 -62.92 6.01
N ARG A 27 -5.50 -63.75 5.82
CA ARG A 27 -6.78 -63.34 5.20
C ARG A 27 -7.38 -62.09 5.83
N ASN A 28 -7.50 -62.05 7.16
CA ASN A 28 -8.08 -60.90 7.86
C ASN A 28 -7.16 -59.67 7.83
N GLN A 29 -5.85 -59.86 7.89
CA GLN A 29 -4.89 -58.74 7.82
C GLN A 29 -4.88 -58.11 6.43
N ALA A 30 -4.94 -58.93 5.38
CA ALA A 30 -4.95 -58.49 3.99
C ALA A 30 -6.17 -57.61 3.68
N ILE A 31 -7.38 -58.05 4.07
CA ILE A 31 -8.60 -57.25 3.82
C ILE A 31 -8.62 -55.95 4.62
N LEU A 32 -8.17 -55.97 5.88
CA LEU A 32 -8.09 -54.75 6.69
C LEU A 32 -7.09 -53.74 6.12
N SER A 33 -5.96 -54.22 5.60
CA SER A 33 -4.95 -53.37 4.95
C SER A 33 -5.45 -52.81 3.62
N LEU A 34 -6.18 -53.61 2.82
CA LEU A 34 -6.85 -53.12 1.61
C LEU A 34 -7.87 -52.02 1.90
N GLU A 35 -8.69 -52.19 2.93
CA GLU A 35 -9.67 -51.18 3.34
C GLU A 35 -8.99 -49.91 3.88
N ARG A 36 -7.89 -50.04 4.63
CA ARG A 36 -7.12 -48.89 5.09
C ARG A 36 -6.47 -48.15 3.92
N ALA A 37 -5.90 -48.87 2.95
CA ALA A 37 -5.37 -48.30 1.72
C ALA A 37 -6.46 -47.57 0.92
N ARG A 38 -7.65 -48.16 0.76
CA ARG A 38 -8.81 -47.52 0.11
C ARG A 38 -9.26 -46.26 0.84
N LYS A 39 -9.39 -46.29 2.17
CA LYS A 39 -9.69 -45.09 2.98
C LYS A 39 -8.59 -44.03 2.86
N GLY A 40 -7.36 -44.47 2.61
CA GLY A 40 -6.22 -43.64 2.21
C GLY A 40 -6.35 -43.01 0.82
N GLY A 41 -7.32 -43.42 -0.01
CA GLY A 41 -7.47 -42.99 -1.39
C GLY A 41 -6.54 -43.73 -2.36
N ALA A 42 -6.08 -44.94 -2.01
CA ALA A 42 -5.25 -45.75 -2.91
C ALA A 42 -5.93 -46.06 -4.24
N ASP A 43 -7.26 -46.21 -4.25
CA ASP A 43 -8.07 -46.38 -5.45
C ASP A 43 -8.08 -45.14 -6.35
N THR A 44 -7.90 -43.95 -5.77
CA THR A 44 -7.83 -42.67 -6.49
C THR A 44 -6.41 -42.37 -6.97
N PHE A 45 -5.41 -42.54 -6.09
CA PHE A 45 -4.02 -42.21 -6.39
C PHE A 45 -3.30 -43.30 -7.21
N PHE A 46 -3.65 -44.57 -6.99
CA PHE A 46 -2.97 -45.74 -7.57
C PHE A 46 -3.99 -46.82 -7.98
N PRO A 47 -4.92 -46.51 -8.90
CA PRO A 47 -6.04 -47.40 -9.24
C PRO A 47 -5.60 -48.78 -9.72
N ALA A 48 -4.56 -48.86 -10.56
CA ALA A 48 -4.07 -50.11 -11.13
C ALA A 48 -3.42 -51.01 -10.06
N GLU A 49 -2.59 -50.43 -9.18
CA GLU A 49 -1.95 -51.18 -8.10
C GLU A 49 -2.95 -51.61 -7.04
N PHE A 50 -3.93 -50.75 -6.71
CA PHE A 50 -5.03 -51.11 -5.82
C PHE A 50 -5.86 -52.27 -6.39
N ALA A 51 -6.19 -52.22 -7.69
CA ALA A 51 -6.87 -53.31 -8.37
C ALA A 51 -6.06 -54.61 -8.35
N SER A 52 -4.73 -54.53 -8.52
CA SER A 52 -3.81 -55.68 -8.44
C SER A 52 -3.78 -56.30 -7.04
N ALA A 53 -3.76 -55.48 -5.99
CA ALA A 53 -3.81 -55.94 -4.60
C ALA A 53 -5.16 -56.61 -4.26
N ALA A 54 -6.27 -55.99 -4.69
CA ALA A 54 -7.61 -56.54 -4.52
C ALA A 54 -7.83 -57.83 -5.34
N GLN A 55 -7.22 -57.94 -6.52
CA GLN A 55 -7.24 -59.17 -7.31
C GLN A 55 -6.49 -60.31 -6.60
N SER A 56 -5.31 -60.05 -6.02
CA SER A 56 -4.60 -61.06 -5.22
C SER A 56 -5.47 -61.58 -4.07
N TYR A 57 -6.21 -60.70 -3.39
CA TYR A 57 -7.14 -61.11 -2.34
C TYR A 57 -8.29 -61.97 -2.89
N ARG A 58 -8.91 -61.57 -4.01
CA ARG A 58 -9.99 -62.35 -4.66
C ARG A 58 -9.55 -63.75 -5.06
N ILE A 59 -8.34 -63.89 -5.62
CA ILE A 59 -7.78 -65.20 -5.95
C ILE A 59 -7.61 -66.05 -4.67
N GLY A 60 -7.11 -65.44 -3.58
CA GLY A 60 -7.05 -66.11 -2.27
C GLY A 60 -8.42 -66.60 -1.78
N GLU A 61 -9.49 -65.82 -1.96
CA GLU A 61 -10.85 -66.22 -1.63
C GLU A 61 -11.35 -67.39 -2.48
N GLU A 62 -11.04 -67.40 -3.79
CA GLU A 62 -11.41 -68.47 -4.72
C GLU A 62 -10.72 -69.79 -4.35
N LEU A 63 -9.41 -69.76 -4.09
CA LEU A 63 -8.61 -70.92 -3.68
C LEU A 63 -9.04 -71.45 -2.31
N PHE A 64 -9.35 -70.55 -1.37
CA PHE A 64 -9.85 -70.94 -0.05
C PHE A 64 -11.19 -71.68 -0.15
N LYS A 65 -12.10 -71.22 -1.01
CA LYS A 65 -13.38 -71.92 -1.29
C LYS A 65 -13.16 -73.28 -1.95
N ALA A 66 -12.13 -73.40 -2.80
CA ALA A 66 -11.72 -74.65 -3.42
C ALA A 66 -11.03 -75.64 -2.46
N ARG A 67 -10.82 -75.25 -1.19
CA ARG A 67 -10.08 -76.02 -0.16
C ARG A 67 -8.58 -76.17 -0.44
N GLU A 68 -8.02 -75.29 -1.28
CA GLU A 68 -6.58 -75.19 -1.57
C GLU A 68 -5.91 -74.22 -0.58
N GLY A 69 -5.82 -74.63 0.68
CA GLY A 69 -5.45 -73.73 1.79
C GLY A 69 -4.05 -73.12 1.69
N GLU A 70 -3.05 -73.88 1.22
CA GLU A 70 -1.67 -73.38 1.11
C GLU A 70 -1.52 -72.30 0.03
N ASP A 71 -2.12 -72.53 -1.15
CA ASP A 71 -2.09 -71.56 -2.23
C ASP A 71 -2.93 -70.31 -1.88
N ALA A 72 -4.09 -70.49 -1.24
CA ALA A 72 -4.87 -69.38 -0.71
C ALA A 72 -4.05 -68.50 0.24
N GLU A 73 -3.27 -69.10 1.15
CA GLU A 73 -2.40 -68.37 2.08
C GLU A 73 -1.38 -67.48 1.36
N ARG A 74 -0.73 -68.00 0.32
CA ARG A 74 0.26 -67.24 -0.49
C ARG A 74 -0.37 -66.03 -1.16
N TYR A 75 -1.60 -66.16 -1.65
CA TYR A 75 -2.31 -65.04 -2.27
C TYR A 75 -2.79 -64.00 -1.26
N TYR A 76 -3.16 -64.41 -0.04
CA TYR A 76 -3.47 -63.47 1.05
C TYR A 76 -2.22 -62.70 1.51
N ASP A 77 -1.08 -63.36 1.66
CA ASP A 77 0.20 -62.71 1.99
C ASP A 77 0.60 -61.71 0.90
N LEU A 78 0.51 -62.12 -0.37
CA LEU A 78 0.76 -61.22 -1.50
C LEU A 78 -0.17 -60.00 -1.49
N ALA A 79 -1.46 -60.18 -1.19
CA ALA A 79 -2.42 -59.09 -1.08
C ALA A 79 -2.07 -58.14 0.08
N LEU A 80 -1.66 -58.70 1.23
CA LEU A 80 -1.21 -57.93 2.40
C LEU A 80 0.00 -57.06 2.06
N ILE A 81 1.07 -57.65 1.52
CA ILE A 81 2.29 -56.93 1.14
C ILE A 81 1.99 -55.80 0.15
N LYS A 82 1.16 -56.07 -0.87
CA LYS A 82 0.76 -55.05 -1.85
C LYS A 82 -0.04 -53.93 -1.21
N ALA A 83 -0.97 -54.25 -0.30
CA ALA A 83 -1.78 -53.26 0.40
C ALA A 83 -0.92 -52.36 1.31
N GLU A 84 0.01 -52.94 2.08
CA GLU A 84 0.94 -52.17 2.93
C GLU A 84 1.87 -51.27 2.12
N LEU A 85 2.36 -51.75 0.97
CA LEU A 85 3.13 -50.92 0.06
C LEU A 85 2.31 -49.76 -0.48
N LEU A 86 1.03 -50.00 -0.82
CA LEU A 86 0.12 -48.94 -1.26
C LEU A 86 -0.15 -47.91 -0.17
N GLU A 87 -0.33 -48.33 1.09
CA GLU A 87 -0.46 -47.40 2.22
C GLU A 87 0.75 -46.44 2.30
N LYS A 88 1.97 -46.96 2.14
CA LYS A 88 3.19 -46.14 2.12
C LYS A 88 3.23 -45.19 0.92
N LYS A 89 2.87 -45.66 -0.28
CA LYS A 89 2.80 -44.83 -1.50
C LYS A 89 1.78 -43.70 -1.33
N VAL A 90 0.61 -44.00 -0.79
CA VAL A 90 -0.44 -43.02 -0.48
C VAL A 90 0.03 -42.00 0.55
N ALA A 91 0.70 -42.43 1.61
CA ALA A 91 1.24 -41.53 2.62
C ALA A 91 2.29 -40.57 2.00
N ALA A 92 3.18 -41.09 1.16
CA ALA A 92 4.16 -40.29 0.42
C ALA A 92 3.49 -39.30 -0.54
N GLU A 93 2.49 -39.71 -1.31
CA GLU A 93 1.77 -38.84 -2.23
C GLU A 93 1.02 -37.72 -1.50
N ARG A 94 0.35 -38.04 -0.39
CA ARG A 94 -0.29 -37.04 0.48
C ARG A 94 0.71 -36.08 1.08
N ALA A 95 1.88 -36.56 1.52
CA ALA A 95 2.94 -35.70 2.04
C ALA A 95 3.48 -34.76 0.97
N ARG A 96 3.71 -35.25 -0.26
CA ARG A 96 4.13 -34.42 -1.41
C ARG A 96 3.12 -33.34 -1.72
N ARG A 97 1.84 -33.69 -1.87
CA ARG A 97 0.77 -32.71 -2.14
C ARG A 97 0.60 -31.70 -1.01
N LYS A 98 0.72 -32.12 0.25
CA LYS A 98 0.68 -31.21 1.41
C LYS A 98 1.84 -30.22 1.39
N GLU A 99 3.04 -30.69 1.06
CA GLU A 99 4.22 -29.84 0.93
C GLU A 99 4.08 -28.86 -0.24
N GLU A 100 3.59 -29.31 -1.38
CA GLU A 100 3.31 -28.47 -2.54
C GLU A 100 2.26 -27.40 -2.22
N ALA A 101 1.16 -27.77 -1.54
CA ALA A 101 0.15 -26.83 -1.08
C ALA A 101 0.72 -25.79 -0.12
N ARG A 102 1.56 -26.22 0.84
CA ARG A 102 2.24 -25.30 1.77
C ARG A 102 3.18 -24.35 1.04
N ARG A 103 3.93 -24.83 0.06
CA ARG A 103 4.82 -24.00 -0.77
C ARG A 103 4.03 -23.01 -1.63
N ALA A 104 2.92 -23.45 -2.22
CA ALA A 104 2.04 -22.59 -3.01
C ALA A 104 1.40 -21.50 -2.13
N GLU A 105 0.96 -21.83 -0.92
CA GLU A 105 0.44 -20.86 0.04
C GLU A 105 1.51 -19.87 0.48
N ALA A 106 2.71 -20.34 0.85
CA ALA A 106 3.82 -19.47 1.21
C ALA A 106 4.23 -18.54 0.05
N ALA A 107 4.22 -19.02 -1.19
CA ALA A 107 4.48 -18.21 -2.37
C ALA A 107 3.41 -17.12 -2.57
N ARG A 108 2.12 -17.46 -2.39
CA ARG A 108 1.01 -16.49 -2.44
C ARG A 108 1.14 -15.43 -1.35
N GLN A 109 1.49 -15.83 -0.13
CA GLN A 109 1.71 -14.90 0.99
C GLN A 109 2.91 -13.98 0.71
N ALA A 110 4.01 -14.51 0.18
CA ALA A 110 5.18 -13.72 -0.19
C ALA A 110 4.87 -12.74 -1.34
N GLU A 111 4.06 -13.13 -2.31
CA GLU A 111 3.59 -12.24 -3.36
C GLU A 111 2.67 -11.14 -2.81
N ALA A 112 1.69 -11.48 -1.98
CA ALA A 112 0.82 -10.51 -1.33
C ALA A 112 1.61 -9.51 -0.47
N ALA A 113 2.62 -9.99 0.27
CA ALA A 113 3.53 -9.13 1.03
C ALA A 113 4.31 -8.17 0.12
N ARG A 114 4.86 -8.66 -1.00
CA ARG A 114 5.55 -7.81 -1.99
C ARG A 114 4.63 -6.75 -2.58
N GLN A 115 3.39 -7.12 -2.90
CA GLN A 115 2.40 -6.17 -3.42
C GLN A 115 2.00 -5.14 -2.37
N ALA A 116 1.85 -5.54 -1.10
CA ALA A 116 1.57 -4.63 0.00
C ALA A 116 2.73 -3.64 0.23
N ASP A 117 3.97 -4.12 0.22
CA ASP A 117 5.17 -3.30 0.33
C ASP A 117 5.29 -2.31 -0.84
N GLU A 118 5.05 -2.76 -2.07
CA GLU A 118 5.06 -1.89 -3.25
C GLU A 118 3.98 -0.82 -3.18
N LYS A 119 2.76 -1.20 -2.78
CA LYS A 119 1.65 -0.27 -2.57
C LYS A 119 1.99 0.76 -1.49
N ALA A 120 2.52 0.33 -0.34
CA ALA A 120 2.92 1.22 0.74
C ALA A 120 4.02 2.20 0.29
N ARG A 121 5.00 1.74 -0.51
CA ARG A 121 6.02 2.63 -1.10
C ARG A 121 5.43 3.64 -2.07
N ARG A 122 4.46 3.24 -2.89
CA ARG A 122 3.77 4.15 -3.82
C ARG A 122 2.94 5.19 -3.06
N GLU A 123 2.23 4.78 -2.02
CA GLU A 123 1.45 5.68 -1.16
C GLU A 123 2.36 6.65 -0.42
N ALA A 124 3.47 6.18 0.17
CA ALA A 124 4.45 7.03 0.82
C ALA A 124 5.09 8.05 -0.15
N ALA A 125 5.45 7.62 -1.37
CA ALA A 125 6.00 8.51 -2.40
C ALA A 125 4.95 9.54 -2.88
N ALA A 126 3.68 9.15 -3.00
CA ALA A 126 2.59 10.05 -3.36
C ALA A 126 2.34 11.08 -2.25
N GLU A 127 2.38 10.67 -0.99
CA GLU A 127 2.26 11.55 0.16
C GLU A 127 3.43 12.55 0.22
N GLU A 128 4.66 12.07 0.05
CA GLU A 128 5.85 12.92 -0.01
C GLU A 128 5.74 13.98 -1.12
N MET A 129 5.27 13.59 -2.31
CA MET A 129 5.03 14.54 -3.39
C MET A 129 3.91 15.54 -3.08
N ARG A 130 2.87 15.13 -2.35
CA ARG A 130 1.79 16.03 -1.93
C ARG A 130 2.32 17.08 -0.96
N LEU A 131 3.06 16.65 0.07
CA LEU A 131 3.68 17.54 1.04
C LEU A 131 4.62 18.54 0.37
N LYS A 132 5.48 18.09 -0.56
CA LYS A 132 6.36 18.97 -1.35
C LYS A 132 5.57 20.00 -2.16
N LYS A 133 4.48 19.58 -2.82
CA LYS A 133 3.61 20.51 -3.58
C LYS A 133 2.91 21.52 -2.67
N GLU A 134 2.49 21.11 -1.48
CA GLU A 134 1.89 22.01 -0.49
C GLU A 134 2.93 23.02 0.03
N GLU A 135 4.14 22.58 0.35
CA GLU A 135 5.26 23.46 0.72
C GLU A 135 5.61 24.45 -0.40
N GLU A 136 5.69 23.98 -1.64
CA GLU A 136 5.94 24.85 -2.81
C GLU A 136 4.81 25.86 -3.01
N ALA A 137 3.55 25.44 -2.86
CA ALA A 137 2.39 26.32 -2.98
C ALA A 137 2.37 27.38 -1.86
N GLN A 138 2.69 27.00 -0.63
CA GLN A 138 2.83 27.92 0.50
C GLN A 138 3.99 28.90 0.30
N ALA A 139 5.14 28.43 -0.19
CA ALA A 139 6.29 29.27 -0.51
C ALA A 139 5.96 30.26 -1.65
N ALA A 140 5.21 29.82 -2.67
CA ALA A 140 4.74 30.68 -3.75
C ALA A 140 3.72 31.72 -3.26
N ALA A 141 2.81 31.35 -2.35
CA ALA A 141 1.87 32.27 -1.73
C ALA A 141 2.59 33.32 -0.86
N ALA A 142 3.57 32.90 -0.05
CA ALA A 142 4.38 33.80 0.78
C ALA A 142 5.22 34.79 -0.04
N ARG A 143 5.69 34.38 -1.23
CA ARG A 143 6.36 35.30 -2.18
C ARG A 143 5.41 36.35 -2.74
N LYS A 144 4.14 36.02 -2.95
CA LYS A 144 3.11 36.94 -3.46
C LYS A 144 2.56 37.89 -2.39
N SER A 145 2.65 37.54 -1.10
CA SER A 145 2.09 38.31 0.01
C SER A 145 3.07 39.24 0.73
N LYS A 146 4.37 39.22 0.40
CA LYS A 146 5.30 40.24 0.91
C LYS A 146 4.84 41.63 0.47
N PRO A 147 4.47 42.55 1.38
CA PRO A 147 4.06 43.88 0.99
C PRO A 147 5.26 44.58 0.34
N GLN A 148 5.09 45.06 -0.89
CA GLN A 148 5.94 46.13 -1.39
C GLN A 148 5.74 47.29 -0.42
N ALA A 149 6.74 47.53 0.44
CA ALA A 149 6.72 48.59 1.42
C ALA A 149 6.41 49.92 0.72
N GLN A 150 5.15 50.37 0.85
CA GLN A 150 4.75 51.72 0.52
C GLN A 150 5.56 52.61 1.45
N ARG A 151 6.55 53.32 0.89
CA ARG A 151 7.33 54.30 1.62
C ARG A 151 6.35 55.39 2.06
N GLU A 152 6.03 55.42 3.34
CA GLU A 152 5.32 56.54 3.94
C GLU A 152 6.17 57.80 3.73
N HIS A 153 5.77 58.62 2.77
CA HIS A 153 6.42 59.88 2.47
C HIS A 153 6.03 60.87 3.57
N THR A 154 6.90 61.08 4.56
CA THR A 154 6.71 62.11 5.58
C THR A 154 6.55 63.47 4.90
N LEU A 155 5.36 64.07 5.03
CA LEU A 155 5.07 65.37 4.43
C LEU A 155 5.99 66.44 5.03
N VAL A 156 6.64 67.23 4.17
CA VAL A 156 7.55 68.29 4.59
C VAL A 156 6.86 69.66 4.61
N PHE A 157 7.21 70.52 5.57
CA PHE A 157 6.72 71.90 5.68
C PHE A 157 7.61 72.93 4.96
N SER A 158 8.86 72.55 4.69
CA SER A 158 9.82 73.33 3.91
C SER A 158 10.62 72.41 2.99
N TYR A 159 11.11 72.96 1.89
CA TYR A 159 11.91 72.22 0.92
C TYR A 159 13.08 73.04 0.43
N THR A 160 14.29 72.48 0.56
CA THR A 160 15.52 73.10 0.05
C THR A 160 15.71 72.74 -1.42
N VAL A 161 15.67 73.73 -2.30
CA VAL A 161 15.82 73.59 -3.75
C VAL A 161 17.17 72.98 -4.07
N ARG A 162 17.19 71.91 -4.88
CA ARG A 162 18.42 71.27 -5.38
C ARG A 162 18.78 71.80 -6.76
N ARG A 163 20.01 71.54 -7.20
CA ARG A 163 20.50 71.95 -8.53
C ARG A 163 19.63 71.36 -9.63
N GLY A 164 19.12 72.22 -10.52
CA GLY A 164 18.32 71.83 -11.68
C GLY A 164 16.83 71.59 -11.41
N GLU A 165 16.35 71.89 -10.20
CA GLU A 165 14.93 71.75 -9.89
C GLU A 165 14.12 72.97 -10.31
N SER A 166 12.86 72.74 -10.68
CA SER A 166 11.86 73.76 -10.97
C SER A 166 10.67 73.64 -10.02
N LEU A 167 9.89 74.70 -9.83
CA LEU A 167 8.71 74.68 -8.95
C LEU A 167 7.72 73.53 -9.26
N PRO A 168 7.41 73.20 -10.54
CA PRO A 168 6.57 72.05 -10.86
C PRO A 168 7.20 70.70 -10.49
N LEU A 169 8.52 70.56 -10.64
CA LEU A 169 9.22 69.34 -10.24
C LEU A 169 9.16 69.15 -8.72
N ILE A 170 9.34 70.23 -7.96
CA ILE A 170 9.25 70.20 -6.49
C ILE A 170 7.81 69.89 -6.05
N ALA A 171 6.79 70.52 -6.65
CA ALA A 171 5.39 70.25 -6.35
C ALA A 171 4.97 68.81 -6.65
N SER A 172 5.55 68.17 -7.67
CA SER A 172 5.26 66.79 -8.06
C SER A 172 5.75 65.73 -7.08
N ARG A 173 6.62 66.10 -6.14
CA ARG A 173 7.12 65.18 -5.11
C ARG A 173 5.99 64.74 -4.17
N PRO A 174 5.86 63.44 -3.86
CA PRO A 174 4.84 62.94 -2.92
C PRO A 174 4.91 63.60 -1.54
N GLU A 175 6.11 63.94 -1.07
CA GLU A 175 6.32 64.62 0.22
C GLU A 175 5.81 66.07 0.22
N VAL A 176 5.66 66.68 -0.96
CA VAL A 176 5.25 68.08 -1.14
C VAL A 176 3.75 68.13 -1.46
N TYR A 177 3.35 67.88 -2.70
CA TYR A 177 1.92 67.80 -3.06
C TYR A 177 1.55 66.58 -3.89
N GLY A 178 2.53 65.89 -4.48
CA GLY A 178 2.29 64.79 -5.43
C GLY A 178 1.67 65.26 -6.76
N ASP A 179 1.57 66.56 -7.00
CA ASP A 179 0.91 67.15 -8.17
C ASP A 179 1.74 68.32 -8.71
N ARG A 180 2.25 68.14 -9.93
CA ARG A 180 3.04 69.13 -10.66
C ARG A 180 2.30 70.47 -10.82
N ASN A 181 0.97 70.42 -10.96
CA ASN A 181 0.14 71.59 -11.24
C ASN A 181 -0.15 72.45 -10.01
N LEU A 182 0.38 72.07 -8.85
CA LEU A 182 0.28 72.84 -7.61
C LEU A 182 1.49 73.74 -7.35
N TRP A 183 2.41 73.85 -8.32
CA TRP A 183 3.53 74.80 -8.26
C TRP A 183 3.13 76.26 -7.99
N PRO A 184 1.94 76.78 -8.42
CA PRO A 184 1.57 78.15 -8.12
C PRO A 184 1.35 78.38 -6.62
N LEU A 185 1.05 77.35 -5.84
CA LEU A 185 0.96 77.44 -4.38
C LEU A 185 2.33 77.70 -3.76
N LEU A 186 3.36 77.00 -4.22
CA LEU A 186 4.75 77.26 -3.82
C LEU A 186 5.16 78.67 -4.22
N TYR A 187 4.82 79.10 -5.44
CA TYR A 187 5.14 80.44 -5.90
C TYR A 187 4.46 81.51 -5.05
N ARG A 188 3.15 81.38 -4.78
CA ARG A 188 2.37 82.34 -3.98
C ARG A 188 2.87 82.44 -2.54
N ALA A 189 3.21 81.32 -1.91
CA ALA A 189 3.68 81.30 -0.52
C ALA A 189 5.11 81.84 -0.34
N ASN A 190 5.90 81.95 -1.41
CA ASN A 190 7.29 82.38 -1.38
C ASN A 190 7.54 83.59 -2.29
N ARG A 191 6.53 84.45 -2.52
CA ARG A 191 6.63 85.64 -3.39
C ARG A 191 7.62 86.68 -2.88
N ASP A 192 7.91 86.65 -1.58
CA ASP A 192 8.97 87.42 -0.94
C ASP A 192 10.37 87.03 -1.45
N GLN A 193 10.56 85.78 -1.89
CA GLN A 193 11.85 85.26 -2.34
C GLN A 193 11.90 84.94 -3.84
N ILE A 194 10.76 84.71 -4.49
CA ILE A 194 10.67 84.34 -5.91
C ILE A 194 9.99 85.47 -6.69
N ARG A 195 10.77 86.17 -7.52
CA ARG A 195 10.23 87.21 -8.43
C ARG A 195 9.61 86.59 -9.69
N ASP A 196 10.38 85.78 -10.41
CA ASP A 196 9.91 85.01 -11.57
C ASP A 196 9.84 83.51 -11.19
N PRO A 197 8.69 82.84 -11.34
CA PRO A 197 8.54 81.43 -11.00
C PRO A 197 9.41 80.46 -11.81
N ARG A 198 10.02 80.90 -12.93
CA ARG A 198 11.03 80.14 -13.68
C ARG A 198 12.43 80.20 -13.08
N HIS A 199 12.68 81.13 -12.17
CA HIS A 199 14.00 81.41 -11.62
C HIS A 199 14.01 81.13 -10.11
N ILE A 200 14.46 79.92 -9.75
CA ILE A 200 14.76 79.53 -8.36
C ILE A 200 16.22 79.06 -8.28
N TRP A 201 16.85 79.26 -7.12
CA TRP A 201 18.27 78.94 -6.96
C TRP A 201 18.51 77.75 -6.02
N PRO A 202 19.54 76.92 -6.27
CA PRO A 202 19.89 75.84 -5.37
C PRO A 202 20.25 76.37 -3.97
N GLY A 203 19.77 75.72 -2.93
CA GLY A 203 19.94 76.13 -1.53
C GLY A 203 18.84 77.04 -1.00
N GLN A 204 17.95 77.56 -1.85
CA GLN A 204 16.78 78.33 -1.43
C GLN A 204 15.80 77.42 -0.67
N VAL A 205 15.28 77.89 0.47
CA VAL A 205 14.33 77.14 1.30
C VAL A 205 12.91 77.65 1.04
N LEU A 206 12.09 76.82 0.40
CA LEU A 206 10.71 77.14 0.07
C LEU A 206 9.76 76.66 1.17
N ARG A 207 8.83 77.51 1.56
CA ARG A 207 7.72 77.18 2.45
C ARG A 207 6.63 76.46 1.67
N ILE A 208 6.09 75.38 2.25
CA ILE A 208 5.02 74.58 1.63
C ILE A 208 3.73 74.83 2.42
N PRO A 209 2.78 75.63 1.89
CA PRO A 209 1.51 75.84 2.57
C PRO A 209 0.67 74.55 2.57
N ARG A 210 0.05 74.25 3.71
CA ARG A 210 -0.80 73.05 3.92
C ARG A 210 -2.26 73.40 4.23
N ASN A 211 -2.51 74.57 4.80
CA ASN A 211 -3.85 75.05 5.10
C ASN A 211 -4.46 75.69 3.85
N LEU A 212 -4.75 74.88 2.84
CA LEU A 212 -5.24 75.33 1.54
C LEU A 212 -6.72 74.96 1.39
N GLY A 213 -7.54 75.92 0.97
CA GLY A 213 -8.93 75.67 0.60
C GLY A 213 -9.03 74.90 -0.72
N SER A 214 -10.10 74.12 -0.91
CA SER A 214 -10.38 73.41 -2.17
C SER A 214 -10.42 74.36 -3.39
N GLY A 215 -10.94 75.58 -3.20
CA GLY A 215 -10.94 76.64 -4.22
C GLY A 215 -9.53 77.10 -4.63
N GLU A 216 -8.61 77.24 -3.67
CA GLU A 216 -7.23 77.67 -3.94
C GLU A 216 -6.44 76.62 -4.70
N ILE A 217 -6.70 75.34 -4.44
CA ILE A 217 -6.10 74.21 -5.14
C ILE A 217 -6.60 74.17 -6.60
N ALA A 218 -7.91 74.36 -6.81
CA ALA A 218 -8.49 74.40 -8.16
C ALA A 218 -7.97 75.59 -8.96
N GLU A 219 -7.86 76.76 -8.35
CA GLU A 219 -7.28 77.96 -8.96
C GLU A 219 -5.81 77.73 -9.32
N ALA A 220 -5.00 77.16 -8.42
CA ALA A 220 -3.60 76.85 -8.70
C ALA A 220 -3.45 75.90 -9.88
N ARG A 221 -4.28 74.85 -9.99
CA ARG A 221 -4.27 73.95 -11.15
C ARG A 221 -4.61 74.68 -12.44
N ARG A 222 -5.64 75.52 -12.44
CA ARG A 222 -6.00 76.34 -13.61
C ARG A 222 -4.86 77.27 -14.01
N TYR A 223 -4.27 77.97 -13.05
CA TYR A 223 -3.14 78.86 -13.28
C TYR A 223 -1.93 78.13 -13.89
N ALA A 224 -1.62 76.93 -13.39
CA ALA A 224 -0.53 76.11 -13.91
C ALA A 224 -0.77 75.63 -15.35
N LEU A 225 -2.03 75.33 -15.71
CA LEU A 225 -2.42 74.93 -17.07
C LEU A 225 -2.36 76.11 -18.06
N GLU A 226 -2.78 77.30 -17.62
CA GLU A 226 -2.73 78.52 -18.43
C GLU A 226 -1.29 79.02 -18.63
N ARG A 227 -0.39 78.75 -17.67
CA ARG A 227 1.01 79.19 -17.68
C ARG A 227 1.97 78.04 -17.37
N PRO A 228 2.12 77.07 -18.29
CA PRO A 228 2.96 75.91 -18.04
C PRO A 228 4.42 76.32 -17.93
N LEU A 229 5.05 75.95 -16.81
CA LEU A 229 6.51 76.03 -16.65
C LEU A 229 7.10 74.72 -17.19
N ARG A 230 8.00 74.84 -18.17
CA ARG A 230 8.76 73.71 -18.72
C ARG A 230 10.02 73.49 -17.91
#